data_AF-A0A961VTV9-F1
#
_entry.id   AF-A0A961VTV9-F1
#
_cell.length_a   1.000
_cell.length_b   1.000
_cell.length_c   1.000
_cell.angle_alpha   90.00
_cell.angle_beta   90.00
_cell.angle_gamma   90.00
#
_symmetry.space_group_name_H-M   'P 1'
#
loop_
_entity.id
_entity.type
_entity.pdbx_description
1 polymer ?
#
loop_
_entity_poly.entity_id
_entity_poly.type
_entity_poly.pdbx_seq_one_letter_code
_entity_poly.pdbx_strand_id
1 'polypeptide(L)'
;MTFFSGSQLGQVDLIVDAVYAGYKTERGGMADPLVPLVGVSRQGGFRYRGTKERPTLLVLTSNLAEPEWPDQLDETTGTFIYYGDNRHPGRLLHDTPRFGNQLLRQIFDWAHLGQRHLVPPILVFTTEATGRTFRFRGLAVPGSPALAATEDLVALWKTTEGQRFQNYKAVFTILDEAVIPRAWVHAVGCGETSELALDAWKAWVSSGGIRPLMAPRSLLVRSKAEQLPANPEDQALIDVIRQRYKDNPYGFEACAGALTRLLLPDVARLDLTRPWRDGGRDGIGRLRIGRSPAAIEVDFALEAKCYGANNAVGVREVSRLISRIKHREFGVLVTTSYVDRQAYQEVTDDGHPVILTVAQDIVGLLRSAGLRSPMEVDKWLDGITASS
;
A
#
# COMPACT_ATOMS: atom_id res chain seq x y z
N MET A 1 -0.59 22.48 6.11
CA MET A 1 -1.70 21.51 6.04
C MET A 1 -3.00 22.29 6.05
N THR A 2 -3.76 22.23 4.95
CA THR A 2 -5.00 22.98 4.79
C THR A 2 -6.16 22.21 5.43
N PHE A 3 -6.98 22.88 6.24
CA PHE A 3 -8.04 22.26 7.04
C PHE A 3 -9.35 23.03 6.86
N PHE A 4 -10.44 22.31 6.60
CA PHE A 4 -11.77 22.88 6.36
C PHE A 4 -12.84 22.20 7.22
N SER A 5 -13.79 22.98 7.75
CA SER A 5 -14.93 22.45 8.51
C SER A 5 -16.14 23.40 8.48
N GLY A 6 -17.29 22.93 8.97
CA GLY A 6 -18.52 23.73 9.09
C GLY A 6 -19.03 24.24 7.74
N SER A 7 -19.38 25.53 7.68
CA SER A 7 -19.94 26.18 6.49
C SER A 7 -18.97 26.22 5.31
N GLN A 8 -17.66 26.16 5.55
CA GLN A 8 -16.64 26.16 4.50
C GLN A 8 -16.78 24.96 3.55
N LEU A 9 -17.28 23.83 4.05
CA LEU A 9 -17.51 22.61 3.26
C LEU A 9 -18.52 22.81 2.12
N GLY A 10 -19.41 23.81 2.25
CA GLY A 10 -20.37 24.20 1.22
C GLY A 10 -19.82 25.18 0.17
N GLN A 11 -18.57 25.61 0.29
CA GLN A 11 -17.99 26.67 -0.54
C GLN A 11 -16.67 26.26 -1.19
N VAL A 12 -15.84 25.51 -0.47
CA VAL A 12 -14.50 25.13 -0.93
C VAL A 12 -14.56 24.01 -1.97
N ASP A 13 -13.56 24.00 -2.84
CA ASP A 13 -13.24 22.91 -3.76
C ASP A 13 -12.56 21.74 -3.04
N LEU A 14 -12.43 20.61 -3.76
CA LEU A 14 -11.74 19.42 -3.26
C LEU A 14 -10.26 19.51 -3.64
N ILE A 15 -9.38 19.71 -2.66
CA ILE A 15 -7.95 19.93 -2.84
C ILE A 15 -7.20 18.69 -2.35
N VAL A 16 -6.29 18.17 -3.17
CA VAL A 16 -5.50 16.97 -2.83
C VAL A 16 -4.76 17.18 -1.51
N ASP A 17 -4.81 16.16 -0.64
CA ASP A 17 -4.28 16.10 0.72
C ASP A 17 -4.81 17.13 1.73
N ALA A 18 -5.80 17.96 1.35
CA ALA A 18 -6.52 18.81 2.29
C ALA A 18 -7.45 17.97 3.19
N VAL A 19 -7.66 18.46 4.41
CA VAL A 19 -8.45 17.78 5.42
C VAL A 19 -9.81 18.44 5.60
N TYR A 20 -10.85 17.61 5.53
CA TYR A 20 -12.25 18.00 5.64
C TYR A 20 -12.84 17.34 6.88
N ALA A 21 -13.09 18.14 7.92
CA ALA A 21 -13.56 17.66 9.20
C ALA A 21 -15.06 17.87 9.38
N GLY A 22 -15.73 16.84 9.90
CA GLY A 22 -17.09 16.95 10.40
C GLY A 22 -17.18 17.95 11.55
N TYR A 23 -18.38 18.49 11.76
CA TYR A 23 -18.68 19.46 12.82
C TYR A 23 -19.75 18.92 13.75
N LYS A 24 -19.78 19.40 15.00
CA LYS A 24 -20.83 19.03 15.95
C LYS A 24 -22.17 19.60 15.50
N THR A 25 -23.19 18.75 15.49
CA THR A 25 -24.58 19.14 15.29
C THR A 25 -25.26 19.44 16.62
N GLU A 26 -26.38 20.16 16.59
CA GLU A 26 -27.18 20.47 17.79
C GLU A 26 -27.58 19.23 18.60
N ARG A 27 -27.70 18.06 17.94
CA ARG A 27 -28.01 16.77 18.57
C ARG A 27 -26.78 16.06 19.17
N GLY A 28 -25.64 16.75 19.30
CA GLY A 28 -24.40 16.22 19.89
C GLY A 28 -23.59 15.27 19.00
N GLY A 29 -24.14 14.81 17.87
CA GLY A 29 -23.43 13.95 16.91
C GLY A 29 -22.56 14.75 15.93
N MET A 30 -21.53 14.10 15.38
CA MET A 30 -20.71 14.67 14.30
C MET A 30 -21.44 14.55 12.95
N ALA A 31 -21.57 15.68 12.24
CA ALA A 31 -21.98 15.70 10.84
C ALA A 31 -20.88 15.06 9.98
N ASP A 32 -21.29 14.30 8.96
CA ASP A 32 -20.35 13.74 7.99
C ASP A 32 -19.99 14.82 6.96
N PRO A 33 -18.71 15.19 6.81
CA PRO A 33 -18.32 16.31 5.95
C PRO A 33 -18.52 16.02 4.46
N LEU A 34 -18.63 14.76 4.04
CA LEU A 34 -18.85 14.39 2.63
C LEU A 34 -20.26 14.74 2.16
N VAL A 35 -21.22 14.89 3.08
CA VAL A 35 -22.59 15.32 2.75
C VAL A 35 -22.60 16.75 2.18
N PRO A 36 -22.17 17.80 2.91
CA PRO A 36 -22.12 19.16 2.36
C PRO A 36 -21.05 19.36 1.27
N LEU A 37 -19.95 18.60 1.33
CA LEU A 37 -18.85 18.72 0.37
C LEU A 37 -19.22 18.11 -1.00
N VAL A 38 -19.78 16.89 -1.02
CA VAL A 38 -19.95 16.07 -2.23
C VAL A 38 -21.44 15.77 -2.54
N GLY A 39 -22.29 15.73 -1.52
CA GLY A 39 -23.70 15.36 -1.67
C GLY A 39 -23.99 13.86 -1.62
N VAL A 40 -23.06 13.05 -1.10
CA VAL A 40 -23.28 11.61 -0.90
C VAL A 40 -24.05 11.32 0.40
N SER A 41 -24.52 10.07 0.54
CA SER A 41 -25.15 9.58 1.78
C SER A 41 -24.22 9.73 3.01
N ARG A 42 -24.84 9.78 4.20
CA ARG A 42 -24.14 10.05 5.46
C ARG A 42 -23.07 9.02 5.83
N GLN A 43 -23.20 7.73 5.47
CA GLN A 43 -22.29 6.68 5.94
C GLN A 43 -22.01 5.64 4.85
N GLY A 44 -20.83 5.01 4.95
CA GLY A 44 -20.40 3.93 4.07
C GLY A 44 -18.93 4.02 3.69
N GLY A 45 -18.25 2.87 3.58
CA GLY A 45 -16.94 2.76 2.94
C GLY A 45 -17.00 3.07 1.44
N PHE A 46 -18.13 2.70 0.83
CA PHE A 46 -18.46 2.90 -0.57
C PHE A 46 -19.74 3.74 -0.64
N ARG A 47 -19.71 4.92 -1.26
CA ARG A 47 -20.89 5.82 -1.32
C ARG A 47 -21.05 6.34 -2.74
N TYR A 48 -22.25 6.23 -3.30
CA TYR A 48 -22.52 6.73 -4.64
C TYR A 48 -23.71 7.70 -4.65
N ARG A 49 -23.78 8.55 -5.68
CA ARG A 49 -24.99 9.29 -6.07
C ARG A 49 -25.59 8.66 -7.33
N GLY A 50 -26.85 8.98 -7.60
CA GLY A 50 -27.60 8.36 -8.71
C GLY A 50 -28.22 7.03 -8.30
N THR A 51 -28.35 6.13 -9.26
CA THR A 51 -28.95 4.80 -9.05
C THR A 51 -27.88 3.73 -8.97
N LYS A 52 -28.24 2.53 -8.52
CA LYS A 52 -27.33 1.39 -8.47
C LYS A 52 -26.84 1.02 -9.88
N GLU A 53 -27.73 1.05 -10.85
CA GLU A 53 -27.48 0.66 -12.24
C GLU A 53 -26.75 1.76 -13.01
N ARG A 54 -26.94 3.03 -12.60
CA ARG A 54 -26.31 4.23 -13.18
C ARG A 54 -25.84 5.15 -12.05
N PRO A 55 -24.71 4.84 -11.41
CA PRO A 55 -24.10 5.76 -10.45
C PRO A 55 -23.57 6.98 -11.22
N THR A 56 -23.90 8.17 -10.73
CA THR A 56 -23.43 9.43 -11.32
C THR A 56 -22.12 9.90 -10.72
N LEU A 57 -21.87 9.54 -9.47
CA LEU A 57 -20.65 9.88 -8.73
C LEU A 57 -20.35 8.77 -7.73
N LEU A 58 -19.06 8.45 -7.54
CA LEU A 58 -18.61 7.48 -6.56
C LEU A 58 -17.62 8.10 -5.59
N VAL A 59 -17.73 7.74 -4.31
CA VAL A 59 -16.82 8.10 -3.23
C VAL A 59 -16.33 6.83 -2.55
N LEU A 60 -15.02 6.65 -2.52
CA LEU A 60 -14.34 5.58 -1.81
C LEU A 60 -13.69 6.16 -0.57
N THR A 61 -13.98 5.57 0.59
CA THR A 61 -13.32 5.92 1.85
C THR A 61 -12.60 4.70 2.42
N SER A 62 -11.34 4.86 2.82
CA SER A 62 -10.58 3.83 3.52
C SER A 62 -9.91 4.40 4.78
N ASN A 63 -9.68 3.55 5.78
CA ASN A 63 -8.93 3.90 6.98
C ASN A 63 -7.43 3.55 6.89
N LEU A 64 -7.02 2.81 5.84
CA LEU A 64 -5.65 2.28 5.67
C LEU A 64 -5.11 1.51 6.89
N ALA A 65 -5.99 1.07 7.78
CA ALA A 65 -5.64 0.52 9.09
C ALA A 65 -6.05 -0.95 9.24
N GLU A 66 -6.81 -1.50 8.28
CA GLU A 66 -7.26 -2.89 8.33
C GLU A 66 -6.18 -3.84 7.78
N PRO A 67 -5.49 -4.63 8.63
CA PRO A 67 -4.45 -5.56 8.17
C PRO A 67 -5.03 -6.75 7.39
N GLU A 68 -6.33 -7.01 7.56
CA GLU A 68 -7.03 -8.08 6.85
C GLU A 68 -7.25 -7.77 5.37
N TRP A 69 -7.54 -6.49 5.11
CA TRP A 69 -7.89 -5.91 3.82
C TRP A 69 -7.03 -4.65 3.64
N PRO A 70 -5.76 -4.83 3.23
CA PRO A 70 -4.75 -3.77 3.26
C PRO A 70 -4.95 -2.80 2.10
N ASP A 71 -6.03 -2.01 2.15
CA ASP A 71 -6.20 -0.86 1.28
C ASP A 71 -4.93 0.00 1.35
N GLN A 72 -4.40 0.37 0.18
CA GLN A 72 -3.10 1.02 0.08
C GLN A 72 -3.16 2.18 -0.89
N LEU A 73 -2.63 3.32 -0.47
CA LEU A 73 -2.33 4.44 -1.34
C LEU A 73 -0.82 4.52 -1.54
N ASP A 74 -0.36 4.31 -2.77
CA ASP A 74 1.00 4.58 -3.17
C ASP A 74 1.11 6.00 -3.72
N GLU A 75 1.56 6.91 -2.86
CA GLU A 75 1.77 8.34 -3.17
C GLU A 75 2.83 8.56 -4.27
N THR A 76 3.76 7.60 -4.46
CA THR A 76 4.84 7.73 -5.44
C THR A 76 4.32 7.53 -6.86
N THR A 77 3.44 6.53 -7.05
CA THR A 77 2.90 6.17 -8.36
C THR A 77 1.49 6.71 -8.60
N GLY A 78 0.82 7.22 -7.56
CA GLY A 78 -0.60 7.59 -7.60
C GLY A 78 -1.53 6.37 -7.64
N THR A 79 -1.04 5.16 -7.33
CA THR A 79 -1.85 3.94 -7.35
C THR A 79 -2.64 3.79 -6.06
N PHE A 80 -3.93 3.51 -6.15
CA PHE A 80 -4.79 3.21 -5.02
C PHE A 80 -5.37 1.80 -5.14
N ILE A 81 -4.97 0.92 -4.23
CA ILE A 81 -5.49 -0.45 -4.11
C ILE A 81 -6.63 -0.42 -3.10
N TYR A 82 -7.80 -0.91 -3.52
CA TYR A 82 -9.01 -0.95 -2.72
C TYR A 82 -9.62 -2.35 -2.70
N TYR A 83 -9.92 -2.85 -1.50
CA TYR A 83 -10.55 -4.14 -1.28
C TYR A 83 -12.06 -3.99 -1.12
N GLY A 84 -12.77 -4.92 -1.76
CA GLY A 84 -14.22 -4.96 -1.84
C GLY A 84 -14.95 -5.11 -0.49
N ASP A 85 -16.28 -5.05 -0.56
CA ASP A 85 -17.15 -5.03 0.63
C ASP A 85 -17.59 -6.42 1.13
N ASN A 86 -17.18 -7.51 0.47
CA ASN A 86 -17.42 -8.88 0.96
C ASN A 86 -16.29 -9.33 1.91
N ARG A 87 -16.36 -8.88 3.16
CA ARG A 87 -15.29 -9.10 4.16
C ARG A 87 -15.51 -10.29 5.10
N HIS A 88 -16.63 -10.99 4.98
CA HIS A 88 -16.99 -12.14 5.83
C HIS A 88 -17.45 -13.33 4.98
N PRO A 89 -17.24 -14.58 5.44
CA PRO A 89 -17.74 -15.76 4.75
C PRO A 89 -19.27 -15.86 4.77
N GLY A 90 -19.81 -16.76 3.94
CA GLY A 90 -21.25 -17.06 3.88
C GLY A 90 -22.03 -16.32 2.80
N ARG A 91 -21.39 -15.47 1.99
CA ARG A 91 -22.01 -14.79 0.84
C ARG A 91 -21.22 -14.97 -0.44
N LEU A 92 -21.93 -14.92 -1.57
CA LEU A 92 -21.30 -14.87 -2.89
C LEU A 92 -20.61 -13.51 -3.10
N LEU A 93 -19.64 -13.48 -4.02
CA LEU A 93 -18.79 -12.31 -4.29
C LEU A 93 -19.59 -11.02 -4.55
N HIS A 94 -20.70 -11.10 -5.27
CA HIS A 94 -21.53 -9.94 -5.63
C HIS A 94 -22.72 -9.71 -4.68
N ASP A 95 -22.96 -10.62 -3.73
CA ASP A 95 -24.07 -10.55 -2.78
C ASP A 95 -23.64 -9.78 -1.52
N THR A 96 -23.53 -8.47 -1.64
CA THR A 96 -23.11 -7.59 -0.54
C THR A 96 -24.21 -6.62 -0.13
N PRO A 97 -24.30 -6.23 1.16
CA PRO A 97 -25.44 -5.45 1.67
C PRO A 97 -25.62 -4.09 0.99
N ARG A 98 -24.53 -3.52 0.46
CA ARG A 98 -24.51 -2.22 -0.22
C ARG A 98 -24.03 -2.31 -1.67
N PHE A 99 -23.93 -3.52 -2.20
CA PHE A 99 -23.60 -3.83 -3.59
C PHE A 99 -22.23 -3.28 -4.06
N GLY A 100 -21.27 -3.03 -3.16
CA GLY A 100 -19.98 -2.45 -3.51
C GLY A 100 -19.24 -3.26 -4.57
N ASN A 101 -19.12 -4.57 -4.37
CA ASN A 101 -18.51 -5.50 -5.32
C ASN A 101 -19.23 -5.54 -6.69
N GLN A 102 -20.56 -5.38 -6.70
CA GLN A 102 -21.31 -5.32 -7.95
C GLN A 102 -21.05 -4.00 -8.69
N LEU A 103 -20.97 -2.87 -7.98
CA LEU A 103 -20.60 -1.58 -8.58
C LEU A 103 -19.15 -1.59 -9.09
N LEU A 104 -18.21 -2.18 -8.35
CA LEU A 104 -16.83 -2.35 -8.82
C LEU A 104 -16.81 -3.13 -10.14
N ARG A 105 -17.44 -4.31 -10.18
CA ARG A 105 -17.56 -5.09 -11.42
C ARG A 105 -18.09 -4.24 -12.57
N GLN A 106 -19.20 -3.54 -12.37
CA GLN A 106 -19.85 -2.75 -13.41
C GLN A 106 -18.97 -1.60 -13.92
N ILE A 107 -18.24 -0.92 -13.03
CA ILE A 107 -17.33 0.17 -13.38
C ILE A 107 -16.16 -0.32 -14.22
N PHE A 108 -15.56 -1.44 -13.85
CA PHE A 108 -14.46 -2.04 -14.61
C PHE A 108 -14.96 -2.63 -15.94
N ASP A 109 -16.14 -3.26 -15.96
CA ASP A 109 -16.78 -3.72 -17.21
C ASP A 109 -16.95 -2.55 -18.19
N TRP A 110 -17.46 -1.39 -17.74
CA TRP A 110 -17.56 -0.20 -18.60
C TRP A 110 -16.22 0.35 -19.07
N ALA A 111 -15.20 0.35 -18.20
CA ALA A 111 -13.86 0.79 -18.57
C ALA A 111 -13.25 -0.12 -19.66
N HIS A 112 -13.36 -1.44 -19.52
CA HIS A 112 -12.82 -2.43 -20.46
C HIS A 112 -13.61 -2.50 -21.77
N LEU A 113 -14.93 -2.30 -21.75
CA LEU A 113 -15.77 -2.22 -22.95
C LEU A 113 -15.65 -0.89 -23.70
N GLY A 114 -14.78 0.03 -23.25
CA GLY A 114 -14.60 1.34 -23.86
C GLY A 114 -15.76 2.31 -23.60
N GLN A 115 -16.70 1.95 -22.72
CA GLN A 115 -17.85 2.76 -22.35
C GLN A 115 -17.53 3.74 -21.20
N ARG A 116 -16.38 4.41 -21.27
CA ARG A 116 -15.84 5.27 -20.20
C ARG A 116 -16.76 6.43 -19.79
N HIS A 117 -17.61 6.90 -20.71
CA HIS A 117 -18.63 7.92 -20.43
C HIS A 117 -19.69 7.47 -19.41
N LEU A 118 -19.81 6.16 -19.13
CA LEU A 118 -20.70 5.60 -18.12
C LEU A 118 -20.04 5.49 -16.74
N VAL A 119 -18.71 5.58 -16.68
CA VAL A 119 -17.97 5.46 -15.43
C VAL A 119 -18.12 6.77 -14.65
N PRO A 120 -18.64 6.72 -13.41
CA PRO A 120 -18.74 7.92 -12.58
C PRO A 120 -17.35 8.39 -12.16
N PRO A 121 -17.15 9.70 -11.91
CA PRO A 121 -15.96 10.17 -11.22
C PRO A 121 -15.82 9.50 -9.84
N ILE A 122 -14.62 9.03 -9.52
CA ILE A 122 -14.33 8.29 -8.30
C ILE A 122 -13.48 9.19 -7.39
N LEU A 123 -14.06 9.65 -6.28
CA LEU A 123 -13.37 10.51 -5.32
C LEU A 123 -12.83 9.66 -4.17
N VAL A 124 -11.53 9.70 -3.92
CA VAL A 124 -10.87 8.89 -2.89
C VAL A 124 -10.62 9.72 -1.64
N PHE A 125 -10.97 9.17 -0.49
CA PHE A 125 -10.74 9.78 0.82
C PHE A 125 -10.13 8.78 1.80
N THR A 126 -9.25 9.25 2.68
CA THR A 126 -8.73 8.46 3.80
C THR A 126 -9.18 9.04 5.12
N THR A 127 -9.55 8.20 6.10
CA THR A 127 -9.93 8.69 7.43
C THR A 127 -8.69 9.11 8.22
N GLU A 128 -8.76 10.26 8.89
CA GLU A 128 -7.76 10.63 9.90
C GLU A 128 -8.18 10.07 11.27
N ALA A 129 -7.22 9.78 12.14
CA ALA A 129 -7.48 9.12 13.43
C ALA A 129 -8.41 9.92 14.38
N THR A 130 -8.51 11.24 14.19
CA THR A 130 -9.24 12.14 15.09
C THR A 130 -10.62 12.52 14.53
N GLY A 131 -11.67 12.04 15.19
CA GLY A 131 -13.06 12.41 14.89
C GLY A 131 -13.54 11.91 13.53
N ARG A 132 -14.59 12.53 13.00
CA ARG A 132 -15.15 12.19 11.69
C ARG A 132 -14.54 13.08 10.62
N THR A 133 -13.30 12.77 10.28
CA THR A 133 -12.45 13.63 9.44
C THR A 133 -11.89 12.81 8.29
N PHE A 134 -11.90 13.39 7.09
CA PHE A 134 -11.42 12.74 5.89
C PHE A 134 -10.41 13.64 5.18
N ARG A 135 -9.28 13.04 4.78
CA ARG A 135 -8.34 13.65 3.86
C ARG A 135 -8.70 13.26 2.45
N PHE A 136 -8.80 14.24 1.55
CA PHE A 136 -9.06 13.98 0.14
C PHE A 136 -7.76 13.54 -0.55
N ARG A 137 -7.78 12.42 -1.27
CA ARG A 137 -6.60 11.87 -1.95
C ARG A 137 -6.58 12.11 -3.45
N GLY A 138 -7.72 12.47 -4.03
CA GLY A 138 -7.81 12.87 -5.43
C GLY A 138 -8.97 12.24 -6.18
N LEU A 139 -9.05 12.59 -7.45
CA LEU A 139 -9.95 11.99 -8.43
C LEU A 139 -9.25 10.76 -9.05
N ALA A 140 -9.92 9.62 -9.03
CA ALA A 140 -9.36 8.36 -9.49
C ALA A 140 -10.09 7.82 -10.73
N VAL A 141 -9.37 7.01 -11.51
CA VAL A 141 -9.90 6.23 -12.63
C VAL A 141 -9.62 4.74 -12.42
N PRO A 142 -10.46 3.82 -12.96
CA PRO A 142 -10.19 2.39 -12.93
C PRO A 142 -8.93 2.02 -13.71
N GLY A 143 -8.15 1.08 -13.18
CA GLY A 143 -6.93 0.59 -13.81
C GLY A 143 -5.67 1.34 -13.41
N SER A 144 -4.54 0.89 -13.96
CA SER A 144 -3.24 1.52 -13.80
C SER A 144 -2.40 1.36 -15.07
N PRO A 145 -1.62 2.39 -15.46
CA PRO A 145 -0.73 2.29 -16.61
C PRO A 145 0.40 1.25 -16.42
N ALA A 146 0.66 0.82 -15.17
CA ALA A 146 1.72 -0.13 -14.83
C ALA A 146 1.23 -1.59 -14.72
N LEU A 147 -0.08 -1.85 -14.80
CA LEU A 147 -0.67 -3.17 -14.64
C LEU A 147 -1.22 -3.71 -15.97
N ALA A 148 -1.34 -5.04 -16.06
CA ALA A 148 -2.05 -5.65 -17.17
C ALA A 148 -3.56 -5.39 -17.05
N ALA A 149 -4.26 -5.31 -18.18
CA ALA A 149 -5.70 -5.03 -18.24
C ALA A 149 -6.57 -6.07 -17.49
N THR A 150 -6.07 -7.28 -17.22
CA THR A 150 -6.79 -8.34 -16.51
C THR A 150 -6.50 -8.37 -15.00
N GLU A 151 -5.56 -7.55 -14.52
CA GLU A 151 -5.08 -7.56 -13.14
C GLU A 151 -5.60 -6.39 -12.31
N ASP A 152 -6.35 -5.48 -12.93
CA ASP A 152 -6.88 -4.28 -12.32
C ASP A 152 -8.13 -4.53 -11.45
N LEU A 153 -8.89 -5.60 -11.71
CA LEU A 153 -9.94 -6.10 -10.84
C LEU A 153 -9.88 -7.64 -10.73
N VAL A 154 -9.39 -8.13 -9.59
CA VAL A 154 -9.23 -9.58 -9.36
C VAL A 154 -10.03 -10.08 -8.16
N ALA A 155 -10.63 -11.26 -8.29
CA ALA A 155 -11.29 -11.95 -7.18
C ALA A 155 -10.26 -12.76 -6.38
N LEU A 156 -10.08 -12.40 -5.11
CA LEU A 156 -9.17 -13.08 -4.19
C LEU A 156 -9.94 -14.04 -3.30
N TRP A 157 -9.40 -15.23 -3.11
CA TRP A 157 -9.88 -16.16 -2.09
C TRP A 157 -9.26 -15.80 -0.75
N LYS A 158 -10.11 -15.62 0.27
CA LYS A 158 -9.69 -15.47 1.66
C LYS A 158 -10.24 -16.64 2.48
N THR A 159 -9.48 -17.03 3.50
CA THR A 159 -9.88 -18.06 4.46
C THR A 159 -10.00 -17.41 5.83
N THR A 160 -11.18 -17.52 6.45
CA THR A 160 -11.47 -17.05 7.81
C THR A 160 -12.32 -18.14 8.48
N GLU A 161 -11.98 -18.51 9.73
CA GLU A 161 -12.71 -19.53 10.51
C GLU A 161 -12.93 -20.87 9.76
N GLY A 162 -11.96 -21.30 8.97
CA GLY A 162 -12.03 -22.55 8.19
C GLY A 162 -12.95 -22.49 6.95
N GLN A 163 -13.58 -21.35 6.69
CA GLN A 163 -14.41 -21.13 5.50
C GLN A 163 -13.67 -20.29 4.46
N ARG A 164 -13.91 -20.60 3.18
CA ARG A 164 -13.36 -19.85 2.05
C ARG A 164 -14.43 -18.96 1.44
N PHE A 165 -14.06 -17.73 1.14
CA PHE A 165 -14.93 -16.77 0.46
C PHE A 165 -14.13 -15.88 -0.49
N GLN A 166 -14.81 -15.24 -1.42
CA GLN A 166 -14.19 -14.37 -2.42
C GLN A 166 -14.46 -12.90 -2.12
N ASN A 167 -13.46 -12.06 -2.32
CA ASN A 167 -13.61 -10.60 -2.31
C ASN A 167 -12.82 -9.98 -3.47
N TYR A 168 -13.16 -8.75 -3.88
CA TYR A 168 -12.41 -8.05 -4.92
C TYR A 168 -11.17 -7.34 -4.38
N LYS A 169 -10.12 -7.30 -5.19
CA LYS A 169 -9.04 -6.31 -5.14
C LYS A 169 -9.14 -5.47 -6.41
N ALA A 170 -9.47 -4.21 -6.25
CA ALA A 170 -9.58 -3.23 -7.32
C ALA A 170 -8.37 -2.29 -7.29
N VAL A 171 -7.85 -1.95 -8.47
CA VAL A 171 -6.73 -1.03 -8.64
C VAL A 171 -7.23 0.21 -9.36
N PHE A 172 -6.98 1.36 -8.75
CA PHE A 172 -7.30 2.66 -9.29
C PHE A 172 -6.03 3.49 -9.43
N THR A 173 -6.07 4.50 -10.28
CA THR A 173 -5.00 5.50 -10.40
C THR A 173 -5.58 6.88 -10.13
N ILE A 174 -4.96 7.62 -9.20
CA ILE A 174 -5.26 9.02 -8.93
C ILE A 174 -4.75 9.86 -10.10
N LEU A 175 -5.62 10.69 -10.68
CA LEU A 175 -5.29 11.59 -11.77
C LEU A 175 -4.51 12.81 -11.26
N ASP A 176 -3.59 13.29 -12.08
CA ASP A 176 -2.76 14.48 -11.85
C ASP A 176 -3.59 15.77 -11.92
N GLU A 177 -4.36 16.01 -10.86
CA GLU A 177 -5.25 17.15 -10.70
C GLU A 177 -5.24 17.61 -9.24
N ALA A 178 -4.62 18.76 -8.97
CA ALA A 178 -4.43 19.25 -7.60
C ALA A 178 -5.74 19.73 -6.94
N VAL A 179 -6.66 20.29 -7.75
CA VAL A 179 -7.93 20.86 -7.28
C VAL A 179 -9.07 20.39 -8.16
N ILE A 180 -10.07 19.76 -7.55
CA ILE A 180 -11.29 19.30 -8.20
C ILE A 180 -12.42 20.28 -7.88
N PRO A 181 -12.97 21.00 -8.88
CA PRO A 181 -14.00 22.01 -8.64
C PRO A 181 -15.27 21.40 -8.03
N ARG A 182 -15.77 21.97 -6.93
CA ARG A 182 -17.02 21.51 -6.31
C ARG A 182 -18.19 21.61 -7.29
N ALA A 183 -18.21 22.67 -8.11
CA ALA A 183 -19.27 22.92 -9.05
C ALA A 183 -19.37 21.77 -10.08
N TRP A 184 -18.23 21.26 -10.53
CA TRP A 184 -18.16 20.08 -11.39
C TRP A 184 -18.68 18.83 -10.68
N VAL A 185 -18.21 18.56 -9.45
CA VAL A 185 -18.63 17.38 -8.66
C VAL A 185 -20.15 17.35 -8.44
N HIS A 186 -20.75 18.50 -8.11
CA HIS A 186 -22.19 18.59 -7.88
C HIS A 186 -22.99 18.48 -9.18
N ALA A 187 -22.54 19.12 -10.27
CA ALA A 187 -23.19 19.01 -11.59
C ALA A 187 -23.21 17.56 -12.08
N VAL A 188 -22.04 16.88 -12.07
CA VAL A 188 -21.96 15.47 -12.46
C VAL A 188 -22.76 14.58 -11.50
N GLY A 189 -22.74 14.88 -10.20
CA GLY A 189 -23.55 14.17 -9.20
C GLY A 189 -25.06 14.28 -9.44
N CYS A 190 -25.54 15.36 -10.07
CA CYS A 190 -26.92 15.54 -10.53
C CYS A 190 -27.20 14.90 -11.89
N GLY A 191 -26.19 14.37 -12.58
CA GLY A 191 -26.30 13.78 -13.92
C GLY A 191 -26.22 14.81 -15.05
N GLU A 192 -25.75 16.02 -14.76
CA GLU A 192 -25.61 17.09 -15.75
C GLU A 192 -24.23 17.04 -16.42
N THR A 193 -24.20 17.42 -17.71
CA THR A 193 -22.93 17.60 -18.43
C THR A 193 -22.29 18.91 -18.00
N SER A 194 -20.99 18.92 -17.70
CA SER A 194 -20.30 20.10 -17.18
C SER A 194 -19.01 20.37 -17.94
N GLU A 195 -18.85 21.60 -18.42
CA GLU A 195 -17.63 22.06 -19.12
C GLU A 195 -16.43 22.17 -18.17
N LEU A 196 -16.69 22.26 -16.87
CA LEU A 196 -15.71 22.31 -15.77
C LEU A 196 -15.00 20.97 -15.51
N ALA A 197 -15.24 19.96 -16.37
CA ALA A 197 -14.51 18.71 -16.30
C ALA A 197 -13.00 18.94 -16.50
N LEU A 198 -12.21 18.24 -15.68
CA LEU A 198 -10.77 18.40 -15.64
C LEU A 198 -10.10 17.78 -16.85
N ASP A 199 -8.91 18.27 -17.20
CA ASP A 199 -8.22 17.87 -18.43
C ASP A 199 -7.76 16.41 -18.37
N ALA A 200 -7.25 15.94 -17.24
CA ALA A 200 -6.88 14.53 -17.06
C ALA A 200 -8.12 13.61 -17.16
N TRP A 201 -9.27 14.05 -16.63
CA TRP A 201 -10.53 13.31 -16.74
C TRP A 201 -11.03 13.26 -18.19
N LYS A 202 -11.05 14.40 -18.90
CA LYS A 202 -11.42 14.49 -20.31
C LYS A 202 -10.51 13.62 -21.19
N ALA A 203 -9.19 13.65 -20.93
CA ALA A 203 -8.21 12.82 -21.62
C ALA A 203 -8.47 11.32 -21.42
N TRP A 204 -8.80 10.91 -20.19
CA TRP A 204 -9.13 9.52 -19.88
C TRP A 204 -10.43 9.08 -20.57
N VAL A 205 -11.52 9.87 -20.49
CA VAL A 205 -12.80 9.52 -21.13
C VAL A 205 -12.63 9.37 -22.65
N SER A 206 -11.93 10.31 -23.29
CA SER A 206 -11.73 10.31 -24.75
C SER A 206 -10.76 9.21 -25.23
N SER A 207 -9.54 9.18 -24.70
CA SER A 207 -8.45 8.35 -25.23
C SER A 207 -8.16 7.09 -24.41
N GLY A 208 -8.64 7.01 -23.18
CA GLY A 208 -8.24 5.99 -22.20
C GLY A 208 -6.87 6.26 -21.55
N GLY A 209 -6.17 7.33 -21.94
CA GLY A 209 -4.88 7.71 -21.35
C GLY A 209 -5.01 8.08 -19.88
N ILE A 210 -4.16 7.50 -19.04
CA ILE A 210 -4.11 7.77 -17.59
C ILE A 210 -2.88 8.64 -17.31
N ARG A 211 -3.10 9.84 -16.75
CA ARG A 211 -2.04 10.73 -16.24
C ARG A 211 -2.01 10.64 -14.72
N PRO A 212 -1.13 9.81 -14.13
CA PRO A 212 -1.09 9.60 -12.69
C PRO A 212 -0.54 10.82 -11.93
N LEU A 213 -1.12 11.12 -10.77
CA LEU A 213 -0.53 12.04 -9.80
C LEU A 213 0.64 11.34 -9.11
N MET A 214 1.85 11.60 -9.60
CA MET A 214 3.08 11.03 -9.05
C MET A 214 3.72 12.07 -8.12
N ALA A 215 3.84 11.73 -6.83
CA ALA A 215 4.55 12.55 -5.85
C ALA A 215 5.74 11.76 -5.31
N PRO A 216 6.93 11.87 -5.94
CA PRO A 216 8.13 11.21 -5.44
C PRO A 216 8.36 11.62 -3.98
N ARG A 217 8.50 10.62 -3.09
CA ARG A 217 8.82 10.91 -1.69
C ARG A 217 10.16 11.64 -1.61
N SER A 218 10.21 12.69 -0.80
CA SER A 218 11.49 13.28 -0.38
C SER A 218 12.31 12.24 0.39
N LEU A 219 13.63 12.45 0.49
CA LEU A 219 14.52 11.61 1.30
C LEU A 219 13.96 11.51 2.72
N LEU A 220 13.35 10.36 3.03
CA LEU A 220 12.68 10.12 4.31
C LEU A 220 13.61 9.32 5.22
N VAL A 221 14.01 9.96 6.31
CA VAL A 221 14.74 9.30 7.40
C VAL A 221 13.73 8.87 8.45
N ARG A 222 13.45 7.56 8.49
CA ARG A 222 12.48 6.98 9.44
C ARG A 222 13.00 7.06 10.87
N SER A 223 12.16 7.49 11.79
CA SER A 223 12.41 7.46 13.24
C SER A 223 12.41 6.03 13.79
N LYS A 224 12.95 5.84 15.00
CA LYS A 224 12.93 4.53 15.70
C LYS A 224 11.50 3.97 15.83
N ALA A 225 10.52 4.83 16.09
CA ALA A 225 9.13 4.43 16.28
C ALA A 225 8.47 3.94 14.98
N GLU A 226 8.87 4.49 13.83
CA GLU A 226 8.35 4.07 12.51
C GLU A 226 9.00 2.78 12.01
N GLN A 227 10.20 2.45 12.52
CA GLN A 227 10.96 1.27 12.12
C GLN A 227 10.61 0.03 12.96
N LEU A 228 10.13 0.23 14.19
CA LEU A 228 9.77 -0.85 15.12
C LEU A 228 8.25 -1.10 15.15
N PRO A 229 7.81 -2.35 15.37
CA PRO A 229 6.39 -2.64 15.51
C PRO A 229 5.77 -1.97 16.73
N ALA A 230 4.66 -1.27 16.52
CA ALA A 230 3.98 -0.53 17.57
C ALA A 230 3.11 -1.43 18.47
N ASN A 231 2.43 -2.42 17.88
CA ASN A 231 1.49 -3.26 18.64
C ASN A 231 2.18 -4.52 19.23
N PRO A 232 1.69 -5.05 20.37
CA PRO A 232 2.30 -6.22 21.02
C PRO A 232 2.25 -7.50 20.18
N GLU A 233 1.24 -7.65 19.32
CA GLU A 233 1.08 -8.82 18.46
C GLU A 233 2.21 -8.91 17.43
N ASP A 234 2.52 -7.81 16.75
CA ASP A 234 3.61 -7.72 15.78
C ASP A 234 4.98 -7.82 16.45
N GLN A 235 5.11 -7.28 17.67
CA GLN A 235 6.31 -7.47 18.49
C GLN A 235 6.54 -8.96 18.77
N ALA A 236 5.48 -9.70 19.12
CA ALA A 236 5.56 -11.14 19.35
C ALA A 236 6.00 -11.91 18.09
N LEU A 237 5.56 -11.51 16.89
CA LEU A 237 6.01 -12.14 15.64
C LEU A 237 7.53 -12.00 15.44
N ILE A 238 8.08 -10.81 15.70
CA ILE A 238 9.52 -10.58 15.60
C ILE A 238 10.28 -11.29 16.72
N ASP A 239 9.72 -11.37 17.92
CA ASP A 239 10.34 -12.06 19.05
C ASP A 239 10.47 -13.57 18.80
N VAL A 240 9.52 -14.21 18.13
CA VAL A 240 9.66 -15.62 17.69
C VAL A 240 10.92 -15.80 16.83
N ILE A 241 11.13 -14.91 15.86
CA ILE A 241 12.31 -14.95 14.98
C ILE A 241 13.59 -14.76 15.80
N ARG A 242 13.61 -13.77 16.71
CA ARG A 242 14.78 -13.51 17.57
C ARG A 242 15.12 -14.70 18.46
N GLN A 243 14.12 -15.34 19.07
CA GLN A 243 14.34 -16.50 19.92
C GLN A 243 14.84 -17.70 19.12
N ARG A 244 14.30 -17.93 17.91
CA ARG A 244 14.71 -19.04 17.04
C ARG A 244 16.21 -19.01 16.71
N TYR A 245 16.75 -17.83 16.44
CA TYR A 245 18.14 -17.68 16.00
C TYR A 245 19.10 -17.20 17.09
N LYS A 246 18.67 -17.15 18.35
CA LYS A 246 19.49 -16.72 19.49
C LYS A 246 20.78 -17.52 19.62
N ASP A 247 20.67 -18.85 19.50
CA ASP A 247 21.81 -19.77 19.64
C ASP A 247 22.45 -20.13 18.27
N ASN A 248 21.86 -19.68 17.17
CA ASN A 248 22.40 -19.84 15.82
C ASN A 248 22.30 -18.55 14.99
N PRO A 249 23.19 -17.56 15.24
CA PRO A 249 23.16 -16.27 14.54
C PRO A 249 23.32 -16.40 13.02
N TYR A 250 24.10 -17.38 12.55
CA TYR A 250 24.32 -17.62 11.12
C TYR A 250 23.07 -18.18 10.42
N GLY A 251 22.21 -18.89 11.15
CA GLY A 251 20.94 -19.40 10.61
C GLY A 251 19.99 -18.28 10.18
N PHE A 252 20.11 -17.08 10.75
CA PHE A 252 19.26 -15.95 10.40
C PHE A 252 19.49 -15.45 8.96
N GLU A 253 20.66 -15.70 8.36
CA GLU A 253 20.93 -15.34 6.96
C GLU A 253 19.97 -16.04 5.99
N ALA A 254 19.59 -17.30 6.28
CA ALA A 254 18.60 -18.03 5.50
C ALA A 254 17.20 -17.41 5.62
N CYS A 255 16.82 -17.00 6.83
CA CYS A 255 15.56 -16.27 7.06
C CYS A 255 15.55 -14.92 6.33
N ALA A 256 16.64 -14.16 6.40
CA ALA A 256 16.79 -12.91 5.66
C ALA A 256 16.71 -13.11 4.14
N GLY A 257 17.28 -14.21 3.62
CA GLY A 257 17.13 -14.61 2.21
C GLY A 257 15.67 -14.89 1.84
N ALA A 258 14.93 -15.62 2.69
CA ALA A 258 13.50 -15.88 2.48
C ALA A 258 12.65 -14.60 2.51
N LEU A 259 12.93 -13.69 3.47
CA LEU A 259 12.29 -12.38 3.52
C LEU A 259 12.61 -11.54 2.28
N THR A 260 13.85 -11.60 1.78
CA THR A 260 14.27 -10.91 0.56
C THR A 260 13.50 -11.41 -0.67
N ARG A 261 13.16 -12.71 -0.74
CA ARG A 261 12.30 -13.25 -1.80
C ARG A 261 10.85 -12.76 -1.71
N LEU A 262 10.36 -12.41 -0.52
CA LEU A 262 9.05 -11.78 -0.36
C LEU A 262 9.09 -10.29 -0.71
N LEU A 263 10.23 -9.64 -0.46
CA LEU A 263 10.41 -8.20 -0.68
C LEU A 263 10.62 -7.84 -2.16
N LEU A 264 11.48 -8.60 -2.85
CA LEU A 264 11.88 -8.30 -4.23
C LEU A 264 10.99 -9.05 -5.23
N PRO A 265 10.69 -8.43 -6.39
CA PRO A 265 9.72 -8.97 -7.34
C PRO A 265 10.13 -10.30 -7.98
N ASP A 266 11.44 -10.51 -8.21
CA ASP A 266 11.92 -11.69 -8.93
C ASP A 266 13.38 -12.04 -8.58
N VAL A 267 13.54 -12.71 -7.43
CA VAL A 267 14.85 -13.19 -6.99
C VAL A 267 15.19 -14.50 -7.72
N ALA A 268 15.99 -14.38 -8.77
CA ALA A 268 16.42 -15.51 -9.61
C ALA A 268 17.34 -16.48 -8.86
N ARG A 269 18.24 -15.96 -8.01
CA ARG A 269 19.19 -16.76 -7.22
C ARG A 269 19.55 -16.08 -5.91
N LEU A 270 19.81 -16.89 -4.88
CA LEU A 270 20.36 -16.46 -3.59
C LEU A 270 21.42 -17.48 -3.17
N ASP A 271 22.68 -17.06 -3.22
CA ASP A 271 23.82 -17.83 -2.77
C ASP A 271 24.24 -17.31 -1.39
N LEU A 272 23.85 -18.04 -0.35
CA LEU A 272 24.15 -17.70 1.06
C LEU A 272 25.48 -18.30 1.54
N THR A 273 26.34 -18.73 0.62
CA THR A 273 27.54 -19.48 0.96
C THR A 273 28.74 -19.03 0.14
N ARG A 274 29.63 -18.27 0.79
CA ARG A 274 31.08 -18.45 0.64
C ARG A 274 31.79 -17.85 1.86
N PRO A 275 32.56 -18.64 2.62
CA PRO A 275 33.53 -18.11 3.56
C PRO A 275 34.61 -17.35 2.78
N TRP A 276 34.82 -16.06 3.09
CA TRP A 276 36.04 -15.37 2.68
C TRP A 276 37.12 -15.51 3.75
N ARG A 277 38.36 -15.14 3.41
CA ARG A 277 39.59 -15.32 4.22
C ARG A 277 39.51 -14.83 5.68
N ASP A 278 38.57 -13.94 6.00
CA ASP A 278 38.43 -13.30 7.32
C ASP A 278 37.24 -13.85 8.15
N GLY A 279 36.61 -14.96 7.74
CA GLY A 279 35.61 -15.68 8.57
C GLY A 279 34.18 -15.15 8.53
N GLY A 280 33.88 -14.13 7.71
CA GLY A 280 32.51 -13.66 7.43
C GLY A 280 31.85 -14.41 6.27
N ARG A 281 30.53 -14.59 6.34
CA ARG A 281 29.69 -15.04 5.20
C ARG A 281 29.14 -13.84 4.46
N ASP A 282 29.11 -13.95 3.14
CA ASP A 282 28.50 -12.97 2.25
C ASP A 282 27.29 -13.59 1.55
N GLY A 283 26.09 -13.11 1.89
CA GLY A 283 24.90 -13.39 1.09
C GLY A 283 24.95 -12.57 -0.20
N ILE A 284 24.84 -13.24 -1.34
CA ILE A 284 24.75 -12.61 -2.67
C ILE A 284 23.47 -13.10 -3.33
N GLY A 285 22.70 -12.19 -3.91
CA GLY A 285 21.54 -12.55 -4.71
C GLY A 285 21.58 -11.94 -6.10
N ARG A 286 20.75 -12.49 -6.98
CA ARG A 286 20.47 -11.98 -8.32
C ARG A 286 19.00 -11.67 -8.47
N LEU A 287 18.71 -10.45 -8.91
CA LEU A 287 17.38 -9.95 -9.20
C LEU A 287 17.22 -9.80 -10.71
N ARG A 288 16.10 -10.28 -11.26
CA ARG A 288 15.74 -10.05 -12.65
C ARG A 288 14.91 -8.77 -12.79
N ILE A 289 15.31 -7.89 -13.71
CA ILE A 289 14.57 -6.68 -14.06
C ILE A 289 14.11 -6.78 -15.51
N GLY A 290 12.81 -6.62 -15.74
CA GLY A 290 12.16 -6.80 -17.05
C GLY A 290 11.42 -8.14 -17.16
N ARG A 291 10.99 -8.50 -18.38
CA ARG A 291 10.30 -9.77 -18.67
C ARG A 291 11.03 -10.49 -19.80
N SER A 292 11.41 -11.75 -19.59
CA SER A 292 12.16 -12.52 -20.58
C SER A 292 11.43 -12.57 -21.96
N PRO A 293 12.14 -12.44 -23.09
CA PRO A 293 13.60 -12.38 -23.24
C PRO A 293 14.23 -10.99 -22.99
N ALA A 294 13.44 -9.92 -22.89
CA ALA A 294 13.90 -8.56 -22.64
C ALA A 294 14.07 -8.28 -21.13
N ALA A 295 15.06 -8.93 -20.51
CA ALA A 295 15.36 -8.76 -19.10
C ALA A 295 16.88 -8.76 -18.83
N ILE A 296 17.28 -8.09 -17.74
CA ILE A 296 18.66 -8.09 -17.21
C ILE A 296 18.69 -8.74 -15.84
N GLU A 297 19.85 -9.28 -15.45
CA GLU A 297 20.13 -9.71 -14.07
C GLU A 297 21.03 -8.67 -13.40
N VAL A 298 20.71 -8.29 -12.17
CA VAL A 298 21.51 -7.42 -11.33
C VAL A 298 21.87 -8.12 -10.02
N ASP A 299 23.10 -7.95 -9.56
CA ASP A 299 23.61 -8.56 -8.35
C ASP A 299 23.34 -7.65 -7.14
N PHE A 300 23.04 -8.26 -5.99
CA PHE A 300 22.91 -7.54 -4.73
C PHE A 300 23.63 -8.22 -3.57
N ALA A 301 24.14 -7.40 -2.64
CA ALA A 301 24.67 -7.87 -1.36
C ALA A 301 23.55 -7.97 -0.32
N LEU A 302 23.50 -9.06 0.43
CA LEU A 302 22.61 -9.23 1.57
C LEU A 302 23.41 -9.15 2.88
N GLU A 303 22.95 -8.32 3.82
CA GLU A 303 23.43 -8.26 5.20
C GLU A 303 22.27 -8.55 6.15
N ALA A 304 22.45 -9.51 7.06
CA ALA A 304 21.42 -9.93 8.00
C ALA A 304 21.85 -9.62 9.45
N LYS A 305 21.00 -8.92 10.21
CA LYS A 305 21.23 -8.60 11.63
C LYS A 305 20.05 -8.98 12.51
N CYS A 306 20.20 -10.04 13.29
CA CYS A 306 19.20 -10.46 14.26
C CYS A 306 19.43 -9.74 15.61
N TYR A 307 19.04 -8.47 15.69
CA TYR A 307 19.16 -7.64 16.90
C TYR A 307 17.83 -7.49 17.66
N GLY A 308 17.93 -7.25 18.96
CA GLY A 308 16.78 -6.87 19.80
C GLY A 308 16.40 -5.41 19.61
N ALA A 309 15.16 -5.04 19.96
CA ALA A 309 14.59 -3.69 19.75
C ALA A 309 15.33 -2.55 20.48
N ASN A 310 16.23 -2.88 21.41
CA ASN A 310 17.07 -1.91 22.12
C ASN A 310 18.42 -1.67 21.43
N ASN A 311 18.79 -2.49 20.46
CA ASN A 311 20.10 -2.47 19.80
C ASN A 311 19.91 -2.03 18.35
N ALA A 312 20.36 -0.83 18.02
CA ALA A 312 20.30 -0.33 16.66
C ALA A 312 21.34 -0.98 15.76
N VAL A 313 21.05 -1.05 14.46
CA VAL A 313 22.07 -1.22 13.43
C VAL A 313 22.69 0.16 13.17
N GLY A 314 24.01 0.27 13.32
CA GLY A 314 24.69 1.54 13.19
C GLY A 314 25.62 1.63 11.99
N VAL A 315 26.39 2.71 11.97
CA VAL A 315 27.29 3.06 10.85
C VAL A 315 28.23 1.90 10.52
N ARG A 316 28.80 1.22 11.53
CA ARG A 316 29.75 0.12 11.31
C ARG A 316 29.16 -1.00 10.44
N GLU A 317 27.94 -1.45 10.74
CA GLU A 317 27.28 -2.51 9.98
C GLU A 317 26.87 -2.03 8.58
N VAL A 318 26.43 -0.78 8.46
CA VAL A 318 26.02 -0.17 7.19
C VAL A 318 27.22 0.07 6.28
N SER A 319 28.32 0.64 6.78
CA SER A 319 29.57 0.81 6.02
C SER A 319 30.13 -0.55 5.57
N ARG A 320 29.98 -1.61 6.38
CA ARG A 320 30.33 -2.98 5.96
C ARG A 320 29.51 -3.39 4.74
N LEU A 321 28.19 -3.18 4.74
CA LEU A 321 27.35 -3.46 3.57
C LEU A 321 27.74 -2.60 2.35
N ILE A 322 27.95 -1.29 2.54
CA ILE A 322 28.35 -0.37 1.46
C ILE A 322 29.67 -0.82 0.82
N SER A 323 30.66 -1.24 1.61
CA SER A 323 31.92 -1.75 1.07
C SER A 323 31.72 -2.99 0.18
N ARG A 324 30.70 -3.82 0.47
CA ARG A 324 30.33 -5.02 -0.31
C ARG A 324 29.53 -4.69 -1.58
N ILE A 325 28.96 -3.48 -1.68
CA ILE A 325 28.22 -3.01 -2.86
C ILE A 325 29.15 -2.55 -3.99
N LYS A 326 30.42 -2.25 -3.73
CA LYS A 326 31.34 -1.69 -4.75
C LYS A 326 31.45 -2.44 -6.09
N HIS A 327 31.05 -3.71 -6.13
CA HIS A 327 31.02 -4.54 -7.35
C HIS A 327 29.63 -5.10 -7.66
N ARG A 328 28.58 -4.41 -7.20
CA ARG A 328 27.17 -4.84 -7.27
C ARG A 328 26.28 -3.62 -7.49
N GLU A 329 25.07 -3.85 -7.98
CA GLU A 329 24.14 -2.77 -8.28
C GLU A 329 23.50 -2.19 -7.00
N PHE A 330 23.22 -3.02 -5.99
CA PHE A 330 22.63 -2.56 -4.73
C PHE A 330 22.88 -3.52 -3.55
N GLY A 331 22.42 -3.12 -2.35
CA GLY A 331 22.44 -3.96 -1.15
C GLY A 331 21.09 -4.01 -0.45
N VAL A 332 20.87 -5.07 0.33
CA VAL A 332 19.70 -5.26 1.18
C VAL A 332 20.18 -5.54 2.60
N LEU A 333 19.78 -4.69 3.54
CA LEU A 333 19.96 -4.90 4.96
C LEU A 333 18.65 -5.41 5.56
N VAL A 334 18.66 -6.62 6.11
CA VAL A 334 17.52 -7.19 6.84
C VAL A 334 17.83 -7.22 8.32
N THR A 335 17.02 -6.54 9.14
CA THR A 335 17.20 -6.51 10.59
C THR A 335 15.89 -6.69 11.35
N THR A 336 15.94 -7.50 12.42
CA THR A 336 14.84 -7.61 13.39
C THR A 336 14.76 -6.42 14.34
N SER A 337 15.58 -5.38 14.15
CA SER A 337 15.60 -4.15 14.95
C SER A 337 15.36 -2.94 14.05
N TYR A 338 15.95 -1.79 14.40
CA TYR A 338 15.93 -0.54 13.67
C TYR A 338 17.36 -0.10 13.31
N VAL A 339 17.47 0.77 12.32
CA VAL A 339 18.69 1.48 11.92
C VAL A 339 18.72 2.82 12.65
N ASP A 340 19.86 3.17 13.25
CA ASP A 340 19.99 4.45 13.93
C ASP A 340 19.92 5.63 12.97
N ARG A 341 19.68 6.83 13.52
CA ARG A 341 19.46 8.03 12.71
C ARG A 341 20.70 8.41 11.89
N GLN A 342 21.90 8.22 12.42
CA GLN A 342 23.13 8.60 11.75
C GLN A 342 23.38 7.70 10.54
N ALA A 343 23.28 6.38 10.72
CA ALA A 343 23.46 5.40 9.67
C ALA A 343 22.38 5.52 8.59
N TYR A 344 21.14 5.80 8.98
CA TYR A 344 20.05 6.04 8.02
C TYR A 344 20.33 7.30 7.18
N GLN A 345 20.72 8.40 7.83
CA GLN A 345 21.02 9.66 7.17
C GLN A 345 22.19 9.52 6.18
N GLU A 346 23.25 8.81 6.55
CA GLU A 346 24.40 8.53 5.67
C GLU A 346 23.96 7.79 4.40
N VAL A 347 23.12 6.75 4.53
CA VAL A 347 22.59 6.02 3.37
C VAL A 347 21.78 6.93 2.46
N THR A 348 20.93 7.78 3.02
CA THR A 348 20.05 8.64 2.23
C THR A 348 20.76 9.83 1.60
N ASP A 349 21.65 10.49 2.34
CA ASP A 349 22.32 11.72 1.90
C ASP A 349 23.38 11.42 0.84
N ASP A 350 24.11 10.30 1.00
CA ASP A 350 25.15 9.89 0.06
C ASP A 350 24.60 9.10 -1.14
N GLY A 351 23.27 8.85 -1.17
CA GLY A 351 22.60 8.14 -2.25
C GLY A 351 23.05 6.69 -2.40
N HIS A 352 23.40 6.03 -1.29
CA HIS A 352 23.81 4.64 -1.32
C HIS A 352 22.63 3.73 -1.73
N PRO A 353 22.78 2.84 -2.72
CA PRO A 353 21.70 1.97 -3.18
C PRO A 353 21.49 0.81 -2.19
N VAL A 354 20.92 1.13 -1.04
CA VAL A 354 20.69 0.19 0.07
C VAL A 354 19.22 0.17 0.43
N ILE A 355 18.62 -1.01 0.35
CA ILE A 355 17.27 -1.26 0.88
C ILE A 355 17.39 -1.58 2.37
N LEU A 356 16.75 -0.78 3.21
CA LEU A 356 16.71 -0.96 4.66
C LEU A 356 15.40 -1.66 5.06
N THR A 357 15.46 -2.97 5.30
CA THR A 357 14.33 -3.80 5.75
C THR A 357 14.38 -3.98 7.25
N VAL A 358 13.56 -3.22 7.98
CA VAL A 358 13.54 -3.18 9.44
C VAL A 358 12.39 -3.99 10.02
N ALA A 359 12.30 -4.09 11.34
CA ALA A 359 11.33 -4.94 12.03
C ALA A 359 9.87 -4.72 11.57
N GLN A 360 9.44 -3.47 11.38
CA GLN A 360 8.09 -3.17 10.87
C GLN A 360 7.88 -3.63 9.41
N ASP A 361 8.93 -3.60 8.58
CA ASP A 361 8.86 -4.08 7.19
C ASP A 361 8.77 -5.61 7.17
N ILE A 362 9.51 -6.30 8.04
CA ILE A 362 9.44 -7.76 8.21
C ILE A 362 8.01 -8.17 8.57
N VAL A 363 7.37 -7.47 9.50
CA VAL A 363 5.96 -7.71 9.85
C VAL A 363 5.05 -7.58 8.62
N GLY A 364 5.24 -6.53 7.81
CA GLY A 364 4.49 -6.33 6.56
C GLY A 364 4.65 -7.52 5.59
N LEU A 365 5.89 -7.98 5.40
CA LEU A 365 6.20 -9.14 4.55
C LEU A 365 5.55 -10.42 5.07
N LEU A 366 5.66 -10.71 6.38
CA LEU A 366 5.02 -11.87 7.01
C LEU A 366 3.51 -11.85 6.80
N ARG A 367 2.86 -10.70 7.03
CA ARG A 367 1.41 -10.54 6.85
C ARG A 367 1.00 -10.73 5.39
N SER A 368 1.79 -10.25 4.44
CA SER A 368 1.55 -10.46 3.00
C SER A 368 1.68 -11.93 2.59
N ALA A 369 2.58 -12.68 3.24
CA ALA A 369 2.72 -14.12 3.10
C ALA A 369 1.64 -14.92 3.84
N GLY A 370 0.71 -14.25 4.53
CA GLY A 370 -0.37 -14.86 5.30
C GLY A 370 0.00 -15.30 6.71
N LEU A 371 1.22 -14.99 7.19
CA LEU A 371 1.72 -15.35 8.51
C LEU A 371 1.31 -14.27 9.51
N ARG A 372 0.35 -14.57 10.39
CA ARG A 372 -0.26 -13.57 11.30
C ARG A 372 -0.15 -13.95 12.77
N SER A 373 0.24 -15.17 13.09
CA SER A 373 0.39 -15.66 14.45
C SER A 373 1.80 -16.18 14.74
N PRO A 374 2.24 -16.15 16.02
CA PRO A 374 3.52 -16.73 16.44
C PRO A 374 3.73 -18.18 15.98
N MET A 375 2.68 -19.02 16.05
CA MET A 375 2.76 -20.42 15.64
C MET A 375 2.95 -20.59 14.13
N GLU A 376 2.30 -19.76 13.31
CA GLU A 376 2.51 -19.78 11.85
C GLU A 376 3.92 -19.34 11.48
N VAL A 377 4.45 -18.32 12.15
CA VAL A 377 5.84 -17.87 11.96
C VAL A 377 6.81 -18.98 12.35
N ASP A 378 6.60 -19.63 13.50
CA ASP A 378 7.44 -20.73 13.96
C ASP A 378 7.48 -21.89 12.94
N LYS A 379 6.30 -22.29 12.44
CA LYS A 379 6.18 -23.31 11.39
C LYS A 379 6.81 -22.88 10.06
N TRP A 380 6.72 -21.61 9.70
CA TRP A 380 7.36 -21.08 8.51
C TRP A 380 8.89 -21.11 8.63
N LEU A 381 9.43 -20.81 9.81
CA LEU A 381 10.85 -20.92 10.12
C LEU A 381 11.35 -22.37 10.01
N ASP A 382 10.55 -23.37 10.40
CA ASP A 382 10.87 -24.79 10.20
C ASP A 382 11.08 -25.12 8.72
N GLY A 383 10.18 -24.61 7.86
CA GLY A 383 10.28 -24.76 6.42
C GLY A 383 11.56 -24.16 5.83
N ILE A 384 12.00 -23.01 6.34
CA ILE A 384 13.27 -22.40 5.92
C ILE A 384 14.44 -23.31 6.30
N THR A 385 14.50 -23.78 7.54
CA THR A 385 15.59 -24.64 8.03
C THR A 385 15.64 -26.01 7.34
N ALA A 386 14.51 -26.52 6.85
CA ALA A 386 14.43 -27.77 6.10
C ALA A 386 14.81 -27.61 4.62
N SER A 387 14.76 -26.38 4.09
CA SER A 387 15.08 -26.04 2.69
C SER A 387 16.49 -25.50 2.47
N SER A 388 17.20 -25.20 3.56
CA SER A 388 18.61 -24.81 3.64
C SER A 388 19.51 -26.00 3.91
#